data_AF-A0A9E4Q8N6-F1
#
_entry.id   AF-A0A9E4Q8N6-F1
#
_cell.length_a   1.000
_cell.length_b   1.000
_cell.length_c   1.000
_cell.angle_alpha   90.00
_cell.angle_beta   90.00
_cell.angle_gamma   90.00
#
_symmetry.space_group_name_H-M   'P 1'
#
loop_
_entity.id
_entity.type
_entity.pdbx_description
1 polymer ?
#
loop_
_entity_poly.entity_id
_entity_poly.type
_entity_poly.pdbx_seq_one_letter_code
_entity_poly.pdbx_strand_id
1 'polypeptide(L)'
;MKFLPQILLTAAIIAVASGVMALVFRSSSPGGMQITLPTATPEHSRQIGVYITGAVQFPGVYSLVEGDRLQQALQAAGGPTSEADLAAVNLAVRPSDEDHWHIPVKGEPVTA
;
A
#
# COMPACT_ATOMS: atom_id res chain seq x y z
N MET A 1 8.15 -35.31 -70.65
CA MET A 1 9.35 -35.40 -69.77
C MET A 1 10.09 -34.06 -69.74
N LYS A 2 9.53 -33.00 -69.14
CA LYS A 2 10.20 -31.67 -69.09
C LYS A 2 9.87 -30.79 -67.87
N PHE A 3 8.99 -31.25 -66.96
CA PHE A 3 8.52 -30.45 -65.81
C PHE A 3 9.08 -30.90 -64.44
N LEU A 4 9.76 -32.04 -64.38
CA LEU A 4 10.29 -32.59 -63.13
C LEU A 4 11.45 -31.77 -62.49
N PRO A 5 12.42 -31.19 -63.24
CA PRO A 5 13.52 -30.47 -62.61
C PRO A 5 13.15 -29.05 -62.14
N GLN A 6 12.16 -28.41 -62.77
CA GLN A 6 11.72 -27.05 -62.38
C GLN A 6 10.94 -27.03 -61.05
N ILE A 7 10.14 -28.06 -60.77
CA ILE A 7 9.37 -28.16 -59.51
C ILE A 7 10.31 -28.36 -58.30
N LEU A 8 11.41 -29.09 -58.48
CA LEU A 8 12.41 -29.29 -57.42
C LEU A 8 13.19 -28.02 -57.11
N LEU A 9 13.52 -27.21 -58.12
CA LEU A 9 14.23 -25.94 -57.96
C LEU A 9 13.37 -24.88 -57.25
N THR A 10 12.08 -24.76 -57.59
CA THR A 10 11.18 -23.80 -56.92
C THR A 10 10.87 -24.22 -55.48
N ALA A 11 10.67 -25.51 -55.22
CA ALA A 11 10.50 -26.03 -53.88
C ALA A 11 11.73 -25.74 -52.98
N ALA A 12 12.94 -25.86 -53.52
CA ALA A 12 14.17 -25.53 -52.79
C ALA A 12 14.26 -24.03 -52.44
N ILE A 13 13.88 -23.13 -53.35
CA ILE A 13 13.88 -21.68 -53.09
C ILE A 13 12.85 -21.30 -52.02
N ILE A 14 11.66 -21.91 -52.06
CA ILE A 14 10.61 -21.70 -51.05
C ILE A 14 11.05 -22.19 -49.67
N ALA A 15 11.79 -23.31 -49.60
CA ALA A 15 12.33 -23.83 -48.33
C ALA A 15 13.43 -22.93 -47.73
N VAL A 16 14.29 -22.33 -48.56
CA VAL A 16 15.30 -21.38 -48.09
C VAL A 16 14.65 -20.06 -47.63
N ALA A 17 13.67 -19.55 -48.38
CA ALA A 17 12.94 -18.35 -48.00
C ALA A 17 12.15 -18.52 -46.71
N SER A 18 11.49 -19.67 -46.51
CA SER A 18 10.75 -19.97 -45.27
C SER A 18 11.70 -20.18 -44.08
N GLY A 19 12.86 -20.78 -44.30
CA GLY A 19 13.90 -20.92 -43.29
C GLY A 19 14.46 -19.59 -42.81
N VAL A 20 14.79 -18.68 -43.72
CA VAL A 20 15.27 -17.32 -43.39
C VAL A 20 14.17 -16.49 -42.73
N MET A 21 12.94 -16.60 -43.22
CA MET A 21 11.77 -15.91 -42.64
C MET A 21 11.50 -16.39 -41.20
N ALA A 22 11.59 -17.70 -40.94
CA ALA A 22 11.48 -18.26 -39.59
C ALA A 22 12.63 -17.80 -38.68
N LEU A 23 13.83 -17.57 -39.22
CA LEU A 23 14.96 -17.02 -38.47
C LEU A 23 14.72 -15.55 -38.07
N VAL A 24 14.17 -14.74 -38.98
CA VAL A 24 13.86 -13.32 -38.74
C VAL A 24 12.71 -13.18 -37.74
N PHE A 25 11.65 -13.98 -37.87
CA PHE A 25 10.50 -13.93 -36.95
C PHE A 25 10.79 -14.43 -35.54
N ARG A 26 11.83 -15.25 -35.33
CA ARG A 26 12.24 -15.68 -33.98
C ARG A 26 12.85 -14.56 -33.13
N SER A 27 13.24 -13.43 -33.73
CA SER A 27 14.00 -12.39 -33.03
C SER A 27 13.15 -11.33 -32.30
N SER A 28 11.81 -11.39 -32.38
CA SER A 28 10.95 -10.40 -31.74
C SER A 28 10.43 -10.88 -30.37
N SER A 29 11.32 -10.99 -29.37
CA SER A 29 10.88 -10.85 -27.98
C SER A 29 11.08 -9.38 -27.57
N PRO A 30 10.01 -8.57 -27.53
CA PRO A 30 10.06 -7.29 -26.84
C PRO A 30 10.23 -7.59 -25.34
N GLY A 31 11.48 -7.71 -24.91
CA GLY A 31 11.85 -7.77 -23.50
C GLY A 31 11.55 -6.42 -22.86
N GLY A 32 10.29 -6.18 -22.53
CA GLY A 32 9.88 -5.07 -21.69
C GLY A 32 10.57 -5.22 -20.35
N MET A 33 11.25 -4.17 -19.91
CA MET A 33 11.85 -4.10 -18.58
C MET A 33 10.72 -4.13 -17.55
N GLN A 34 10.49 -5.28 -16.93
CA GLN A 34 9.56 -5.36 -15.80
C GLN A 34 10.22 -4.67 -14.61
N ILE A 35 9.73 -3.48 -14.26
CA ILE A 35 10.02 -2.86 -12.97
C ILE A 35 9.21 -3.65 -11.94
N THR A 36 9.83 -4.67 -11.36
CA THR A 36 9.27 -5.32 -10.18
C THR A 36 9.38 -4.32 -9.03
N LEU A 37 8.29 -3.62 -8.71
CA LEU A 37 8.21 -2.88 -7.46
C LEU A 37 8.42 -3.91 -6.34
N PRO A 38 9.31 -3.65 -5.37
CA PRO A 38 9.38 -4.50 -4.20
C PRO A 38 7.99 -4.49 -3.55
N THR A 39 7.39 -5.68 -3.44
CA THR A 39 6.23 -5.89 -2.57
C THR A 39 6.69 -5.51 -1.18
N ALA A 40 6.16 -4.41 -0.63
CA ALA A 40 6.45 -4.00 0.74
C ALA A 40 6.16 -5.20 1.65
N THR A 41 7.22 -5.78 2.21
CA THR A 41 7.08 -6.74 3.30
C THR A 41 6.38 -5.99 4.43
N PRO A 42 5.35 -6.55 5.09
CA PRO A 42 4.76 -5.87 6.23
C PRO A 42 5.87 -5.74 7.28
N GLU A 43 6.45 -4.54 7.36
CA GLU A 43 7.31 -4.13 8.45
C GLU A 43 6.54 -4.48 9.73
N HIS A 44 7.17 -5.21 10.65
CA HIS A 44 6.57 -5.56 11.92
C HIS A 44 6.19 -4.26 12.63
N SER A 45 4.92 -3.88 12.52
CA SER A 45 4.44 -2.60 13.03
C SER A 45 4.43 -2.67 14.54
N ARG A 46 5.37 -1.97 15.19
CA ARG A 46 5.45 -1.89 16.66
C ARG A 46 4.11 -1.38 17.19
N GLN A 47 3.63 -2.00 18.27
CA GLN A 47 2.44 -1.54 18.99
C GLN A 47 2.84 -0.65 20.16
N ILE A 48 2.03 0.36 20.44
CA ILE A 48 2.15 1.27 21.57
C ILE A 48 0.84 1.31 22.35
N GLY A 49 0.90 1.48 23.67
CA GLY A 49 -0.26 1.67 24.53
C GLY A 49 -0.49 3.14 24.85
N VAL A 50 -1.68 3.67 24.58
CA VAL A 50 -2.04 5.06 24.88
C VAL A 50 -3.25 5.11 25.80
N TYR A 51 -3.15 5.86 26.89
CA TYR A 51 -4.24 6.04 27.84
C TYR A 51 -5.13 7.22 27.42
N ILE A 52 -6.42 6.96 27.17
CA ILE A 52 -7.41 7.97 26.77
C ILE A 52 -8.42 8.19 27.90
N THR A 53 -8.66 9.45 28.25
CA THR A 53 -9.60 9.86 29.31
C THR A 53 -10.43 11.07 28.91
N GLY A 54 -11.40 11.42 29.75
CA GLY A 54 -12.23 12.60 29.58
C GLY A 54 -13.50 12.32 28.77
N ALA A 55 -13.85 13.25 27.89
CA ALA A 55 -15.07 13.28 27.08
C ALA A 55 -15.03 12.29 25.90
N VAL A 56 -14.84 11.00 26.20
CA VAL A 56 -14.88 9.88 25.25
C VAL A 56 -15.91 8.84 25.69
N GLN A 57 -16.40 8.01 24.77
CA GLN A 57 -17.42 6.99 25.09
C GLN A 57 -16.88 5.91 26.03
N PHE A 58 -15.66 5.45 25.81
CA PHE A 58 -15.02 4.42 26.61
C PHE A 58 -13.61 4.90 26.99
N PRO A 59 -13.40 5.44 28.21
CA PRO A 59 -12.05 5.72 28.71
C PRO A 59 -11.26 4.43 28.96
N GLY A 60 -9.96 4.44 28.68
CA GLY A 60 -9.13 3.24 28.83
C GLY A 60 -7.79 3.33 28.10
N VAL A 61 -7.02 2.24 28.17
CA VAL A 61 -5.74 2.09 27.45
C VAL A 61 -6.00 1.38 26.13
N TYR A 62 -5.49 1.95 25.03
CA TYR A 62 -5.68 1.45 23.67
C TYR A 62 -4.35 1.11 23.02
N SER A 63 -4.30 -0.06 22.35
CA SER A 63 -3.15 -0.45 21.54
C SER A 63 -3.27 0.17 20.15
N LEU A 64 -2.22 0.87 19.72
CA LEU A 64 -2.12 1.53 18.42
C LEU A 64 -0.86 1.05 17.70
N VAL A 65 -0.85 1.19 16.38
CA VAL A 65 0.40 1.04 15.63
C VAL A 65 1.26 2.29 15.87
N GLU A 66 2.55 2.10 16.13
CA GLU A 66 3.49 3.21 16.26
C GLU A 66 3.44 4.08 14.99
N GLY A 67 3.24 5.37 15.20
CA GLY A 67 3.03 6.33 14.12
C GLY A 67 1.55 6.54 13.76
N ASP A 68 0.59 5.82 14.31
CA ASP A 68 -0.81 6.25 14.25
C ASP A 68 -0.99 7.64 14.83
N ARG A 69 -2.08 8.30 14.44
CA ARG A 69 -2.45 9.61 15.00
C ARG A 69 -3.37 9.41 16.19
N LEU A 70 -3.43 10.40 17.07
CA LEU A 70 -4.33 10.42 18.23
C LEU A 70 -5.80 10.21 17.82
N GLN A 71 -6.20 10.63 16.61
CA GLN A 71 -7.51 10.33 16.05
C GLN A 71 -7.86 8.82 16.08
N GLN A 72 -6.90 7.93 15.82
CA GLN A 72 -7.11 6.49 15.85
C GLN A 72 -7.37 5.99 17.27
N ALA A 73 -6.65 6.54 18.25
CA ALA A 73 -6.89 6.27 19.67
C ALA A 73 -8.30 6.69 20.09
N LEU A 74 -8.70 7.90 19.67
CA LEU A 74 -10.03 8.43 19.95
C LEU A 74 -11.14 7.56 19.33
N GLN A 75 -10.94 7.05 18.10
CA GLN A 75 -11.86 6.12 17.47
C GLN A 75 -11.93 4.78 18.19
N ALA A 76 -10.79 4.25 18.64
CA ALA A 76 -10.73 3.02 19.44
C ALA A 76 -11.45 3.17 20.79
N ALA A 77 -11.43 4.39 21.36
CA ALA A 77 -12.21 4.78 22.54
C ALA A 77 -13.72 4.95 22.28
N GLY A 78 -14.22 4.52 21.11
CA GLY A 78 -15.59 4.66 20.66
C GLY A 78 -15.89 6.00 19.99
N GLY A 79 -14.98 6.97 20.07
CA GLY A 79 -15.17 8.35 19.63
C GLY A 79 -15.51 9.30 20.79
N PRO A 80 -15.56 10.61 20.50
CA PRO A 80 -15.87 11.64 21.48
C PRO A 80 -17.33 11.59 21.94
N THR A 81 -17.61 12.11 23.13
CA THR A 81 -18.98 12.42 23.56
C THR A 81 -19.46 13.74 22.94
N SER A 82 -20.75 14.07 23.07
CA SER A 82 -21.32 15.34 22.58
C SER A 82 -20.77 16.59 23.27
N GLU A 83 -20.20 16.42 24.46
CA GLU A 83 -19.65 17.49 25.30
C GLU A 83 -18.17 17.74 25.03
N ALA A 84 -17.50 16.84 24.31
CA ALA A 84 -16.08 16.94 24.01
C ALA A 84 -15.72 18.23 23.26
N ASP A 85 -14.63 18.86 23.67
CA ASP A 85 -14.00 19.96 22.96
C ASP A 85 -12.82 19.46 22.13
N LEU A 86 -13.12 19.00 20.92
CA LEU A 86 -12.08 18.53 19.99
C LEU A 86 -11.23 19.68 19.43
N ALA A 87 -11.70 20.93 19.49
CA ALA A 87 -10.92 22.07 19.02
C ALA A 87 -9.74 22.36 19.96
N ALA A 88 -9.84 21.93 21.22
CA ALA A 88 -8.80 22.04 22.23
C ALA A 88 -7.68 20.98 22.08
N VAL A 89 -7.84 19.96 21.24
CA VAL A 89 -6.91 18.82 21.15
C VAL A 89 -6.38 18.67 19.72
N ASN A 90 -5.06 18.52 19.57
CA ASN A 90 -4.46 18.22 18.27
C ASN A 90 -4.58 16.72 17.92
N LEU A 91 -5.66 16.34 17.25
CA LEU A 91 -5.90 14.95 16.82
C LEU A 91 -4.88 14.41 15.80
N ALA A 92 -4.07 15.29 15.18
CA ALA A 92 -3.06 14.90 14.20
C ALA A 92 -1.70 14.53 14.83
N VAL A 93 -1.53 14.74 16.14
CA VAL A 93 -0.32 14.32 16.86
C VAL A 93 -0.16 12.81 16.78
N ARG A 94 1.09 12.34 16.73
CA ARG A 94 1.42 10.93 16.87
C ARG A 94 1.76 10.68 18.34
N PRO A 95 0.91 9.98 19.10
CA PRO A 95 1.22 9.64 20.47
C PRO A 95 2.40 8.66 20.52
N SER A 96 3.13 8.72 21.62
CA SER A 96 4.18 7.77 21.99
C SER A 96 3.60 6.68 22.91
N ASP A 97 4.38 5.63 23.12
CA ASP A 97 4.05 4.60 24.11
C ASP A 97 3.93 5.21 25.51
N GLU A 98 2.94 4.74 26.27
CA GLU A 98 2.60 5.20 27.61
C GLU A 98 2.05 6.63 27.71
N ASP A 99 1.82 7.32 26.58
CA ASP A 99 1.20 8.64 26.56
C ASP A 99 -0.19 8.61 27.22
N HIS A 100 -0.50 9.68 27.96
CA HIS A 100 -1.84 9.98 28.46
C HIS A 100 -2.41 11.17 27.72
N TRP A 101 -3.56 10.96 27.07
CA TRP A 101 -4.32 12.01 26.41
C TRP A 101 -5.69 12.18 27.08
N HIS A 102 -5.95 13.41 27.49
CA HIS A 102 -7.24 13.82 28.04
C HIS A 102 -8.03 14.59 26.99
N ILE A 103 -9.29 14.20 26.77
CA ILE A 103 -10.22 14.92 25.90
C ILE A 103 -11.11 15.79 26.81
N PRO A 104 -10.93 17.12 26.81
CA PRO A 104 -11.68 18.01 27.69
C PRO A 104 -13.14 18.13 27.27
N VAL A 105 -14.01 18.53 28.20
CA VAL A 105 -15.34 19.03 27.85
C VAL A 105 -15.29 20.51 27.45
N LYS A 106 -16.28 20.98 26.69
CA LYS A 106 -16.38 22.40 26.31
C LYS A 106 -16.43 23.30 27.55
N GLY A 107 -15.50 24.25 27.60
CA GLY A 107 -15.38 25.20 28.71
C GLY A 107 -14.50 24.73 29.87
N GLU A 108 -13.95 23.51 29.80
CA GLU A 108 -12.90 23.06 30.71
C GLU A 108 -11.56 23.75 30.36
N PRO A 109 -10.80 24.26 31.35
CA PRO A 109 -9.48 24.79 31.09
C PRO A 109 -8.52 23.68 30.66
N VAL A 110 -7.95 23.79 29.46
CA VAL A 110 -6.90 22.90 28.98
C VAL A 110 -5.66 23.12 29.84
N THR A 111 -5.35 22.18 30.73
CA THR A 111 -4.12 22.22 31.53
C THR A 111 -3.00 21.59 30.70
N ALA A 112 -1.91 22.35 30.52
CA ALA A 112 -0.75 21.95 29.70
C ALA A 112 0.15 20.95 30.41
#